data_AF-A0A1B2ESG1-F1
#
_entry.id   AF-A0A1B2ESG1-F1
#
_cell.length_a   1.000
_cell.length_b   1.000
_cell.length_c   1.000
_cell.angle_alpha   90.00
_cell.angle_beta   90.00
_cell.angle_gamma   90.00
#
_symmetry.space_group_name_H-M   'P 1'
#
loop_
_entity.id
_entity.type
_entity.pdbx_description
1 polymer ?
#
loop_
_entity_poly.entity_id
_entity_poly.type
_entity_poly.pdbx_seq_one_letter_code
_entity_poly.pdbx_strand_id
1 'polypeptide(L)'
;MTEPGRTQRDIDPIEADVTAVIEACGGDARTAIRALLIEQLIQEQRIERLAAALSFGYVRGQIGVTAEQIKPKSLGAVGAMS
;
A
#
# COMPACT_ATOMS: atom_id res chain seq x y z
N MET A 1 -14.36 -47.35 2.24
CA MET A 1 -13.63 -46.46 3.17
C MET A 1 -14.31 -45.11 3.08
N THR A 2 -15.17 -44.81 4.05
CA THR A 2 -15.89 -43.53 4.12
C THR A 2 -14.98 -42.56 4.84
N GLU A 3 -14.47 -41.55 4.16
CA GLU A 3 -13.78 -40.45 4.84
C GLU A 3 -14.78 -39.79 5.80
N PRO A 4 -14.49 -39.72 7.12
CA PRO A 4 -15.37 -39.03 8.03
C PRO A 4 -15.40 -37.56 7.62
N GLY A 5 -16.58 -37.12 7.19
CA GLY A 5 -16.84 -35.76 6.74
C GLY A 5 -16.24 -34.74 7.69
N ARG A 6 -15.65 -33.69 7.11
CA ARG A 6 -15.14 -32.51 7.81
C ARG A 6 -16.15 -32.09 8.88
N THR A 7 -15.80 -32.38 10.12
CA THR A 7 -16.60 -32.05 11.30
C THR A 7 -16.09 -30.72 11.83
N GLN A 8 -16.97 -29.72 11.87
CA GLN A 8 -16.88 -28.49 12.68
C GLN A 8 -15.71 -27.51 12.41
N ARG A 9 -14.72 -27.84 11.57
CA ARG A 9 -13.44 -27.09 11.45
C ARG A 9 -13.27 -26.19 10.21
N ASP A 10 -14.33 -25.94 9.44
CA ASP A 10 -14.35 -24.95 8.36
C ASP A 10 -15.45 -23.90 8.64
N ILE A 11 -15.49 -23.32 9.85
CA ILE A 11 -16.16 -22.02 9.97
C ILE A 11 -15.22 -21.05 9.28
N ASP A 12 -15.54 -20.69 8.04
CA ASP A 12 -14.84 -19.63 7.33
C ASP A 12 -14.94 -18.37 8.23
N PRO A 13 -13.81 -17.88 8.78
CA PRO A 13 -13.83 -16.74 9.68
C PRO A 13 -14.46 -15.50 9.01
N ILE A 14 -14.44 -15.45 7.68
CA ILE A 14 -15.05 -14.39 6.89
C ILE A 14 -16.58 -14.43 6.99
N GLU A 15 -17.22 -15.60 7.08
CA GLU A 15 -18.69 -15.71 7.14
C GLU A 15 -19.26 -15.11 8.44
N ALA A 16 -18.51 -15.20 9.55
CA ALA A 16 -18.88 -14.53 10.80
C ALA A 16 -18.81 -13.00 10.64
N ASP A 17 -17.78 -12.48 9.97
CA ASP A 17 -17.63 -11.05 9.70
C ASP A 17 -18.70 -10.54 8.73
N VAL A 18 -19.04 -11.32 7.69
CA VAL A 18 -20.13 -11.01 6.75
C VAL A 18 -21.45 -10.88 7.50
N THR A 19 -21.75 -11.84 8.38
CA THR A 19 -22.95 -11.82 9.21
C THR A 19 -22.98 -10.57 10.08
N ALA A 20 -21.87 -10.27 10.78
CA ALA A 20 -21.76 -9.09 11.63
C ALA A 20 -21.96 -7.77 10.86
N VAL A 21 -21.43 -7.66 9.65
CA VAL A 21 -21.58 -6.47 8.80
C VAL A 21 -23.02 -6.30 8.31
N ILE A 22 -23.69 -7.39 7.92
CA ILE A 22 -25.10 -7.37 7.53
C ILE A 22 -25.98 -6.97 8.72
N GLU A 23 -25.74 -7.53 9.90
CA GLU A 23 -26.47 -7.18 11.14
C GLU A 23 -26.27 -5.71 11.50
N ALA A 24 -25.04 -5.19 11.41
CA ALA A 24 -24.75 -3.76 11.63
C ALA A 24 -25.48 -2.84 10.63
N CYS A 25 -25.84 -3.36 9.45
CA CYS A 25 -26.64 -2.66 8.44
C CYS A 25 -28.16 -2.92 8.58
N GLY A 26 -28.61 -3.42 9.73
CA GLY A 26 -30.03 -3.70 9.97
C GLY A 26 -30.57 -4.90 9.19
N GLY A 27 -29.70 -5.82 8.77
CA GLY A 27 -30.06 -7.00 7.98
C GLY A 27 -30.16 -6.73 6.47
N ASP A 28 -29.94 -5.50 6.00
CA ASP A 28 -29.97 -5.19 4.57
C ASP A 28 -28.60 -5.42 3.91
N ALA A 29 -28.49 -6.54 3.20
CA ALA A 29 -27.30 -6.89 2.43
C ALA A 29 -26.92 -5.82 1.38
N ARG A 30 -27.90 -5.10 0.79
CA ARG A 30 -27.61 -4.03 -0.18
C ARG A 30 -26.92 -2.84 0.50
N THR A 31 -27.38 -2.48 1.70
CA THR A 31 -26.75 -1.44 2.52
C THR A 31 -25.34 -1.87 2.96
N ALA A 32 -25.16 -3.12 3.38
CA ALA A 32 -23.85 -3.67 3.71
C ALA A 32 -22.85 -3.60 2.54
N ILE A 33 -23.25 -4.05 1.35
CA ILE A 33 -22.41 -3.97 0.15
C ILE A 33 -22.06 -2.52 -0.19
N ARG A 34 -23.03 -1.60 -0.09
CA ARG A 34 -22.78 -0.18 -0.34
C ARG A 34 -21.77 0.40 0.66
N ALA A 35 -21.88 0.06 1.93
CA ALA A 35 -20.94 0.49 2.97
C ALA A 35 -19.52 -0.02 2.68
N LEU A 36 -19.39 -1.30 2.31
CA LEU A 36 -18.10 -1.90 1.93
C LEU A 36 -17.47 -1.24 0.72
N LEU A 37 -18.25 -0.93 -0.33
CA LEU A 37 -17.73 -0.22 -1.52
C LEU A 37 -17.25 1.20 -1.19
N ILE A 38 -17.95 1.90 -0.29
CA ILE A 38 -17.53 3.23 0.18
C ILE A 38 -16.22 3.12 0.99
N GLU A 39 -16.13 2.14 1.88
CA GLU A 39 -14.93 1.91 2.68
C GLU A 39 -13.73 1.56 1.78
N GLN A 40 -13.92 0.72 0.76
CA GLN A 40 -12.89 0.41 -0.24
C GLN A 40 -12.38 1.70 -0.93
N LEU A 41 -13.29 2.55 -1.41
CA LEU A 41 -12.92 3.82 -2.04
C LEU A 41 -12.11 4.72 -1.09
N ILE A 42 -12.49 4.77 0.18
CA ILE A 42 -11.77 5.54 1.20
C ILE A 42 -10.36 4.97 1.40
N GLN A 43 -10.21 3.65 1.44
CA GLN A 43 -8.92 2.99 1.59
C GLN A 43 -8.01 3.25 0.39
N GLU A 44 -8.54 3.15 -0.83
CA GLU A 44 -7.82 3.50 -2.06
C GLU A 44 -7.31 4.95 -2.01
N GLN A 45 -8.16 5.90 -1.65
CA GLN A 45 -7.77 7.31 -1.49
C GLN A 45 -6.74 7.54 -0.37
N ARG A 46 -6.76 6.73 0.69
CA ARG A 46 -5.74 6.79 1.76
C ARG A 46 -4.40 6.29 1.24
N ILE A 47 -4.39 5.19 0.51
CA ILE A 47 -3.18 4.63 -0.12
C ILE A 47 -2.57 5.65 -1.07
N GLU A 48 -3.37 6.25 -1.96
CA GLU A 48 -2.91 7.28 -2.91
C GLU A 48 -2.29 8.49 -2.19
N ARG A 49 -2.94 8.99 -1.13
CA ARG A 49 -2.42 10.10 -0.33
C ARG A 49 -1.09 9.76 0.34
N LEU A 50 -0.96 8.57 0.91
CA LEU A 50 0.28 8.10 1.52
C LEU A 50 1.39 7.93 0.48
N ALA A 51 1.08 7.34 -0.67
CA ALA A 51 2.02 7.20 -1.78
C ALA A 51 2.53 8.56 -2.28
N ALA A 52 1.64 9.54 -2.43
CA ALA A 52 2.00 10.90 -2.80
C ALA A 52 2.92 11.54 -1.74
N ALA A 53 2.58 11.44 -0.46
CA ALA A 53 3.38 11.98 0.64
C ALA A 53 4.80 11.38 0.70
N LEU A 54 4.92 10.06 0.50
CA LEU A 54 6.20 9.38 0.43
C LEU A 54 7.02 9.79 -0.80
N SER A 55 6.37 9.99 -1.96
CA SER A 55 7.03 10.49 -3.18
C SER A 55 7.56 11.92 -3.00
N PHE A 56 6.78 12.82 -2.40
CA PHE A 56 7.26 14.16 -2.05
C PHE A 56 8.41 14.14 -1.03
N GLY A 57 8.37 13.22 -0.06
CA GLY A 57 9.45 13.01 0.90
C GLY A 57 10.73 12.46 0.25
N TYR A 58 10.59 11.50 -0.68
CA TYR A 58 11.69 10.95 -1.47
C TYR A 58 12.36 12.01 -2.34
N VAL A 59 11.56 12.84 -3.02
CA VAL A 59 12.07 13.96 -3.85
C VAL A 59 12.80 15.00 -2.98
N ARG A 60 12.29 15.35 -1.80
CA ARG A 60 13.00 16.24 -0.86
C ARG A 60 14.33 15.65 -0.37
N GLY A 61 14.41 14.34 -0.16
CA GLY A 61 15.66 13.64 0.18
C GLY A 61 16.74 13.72 -0.90
N GLN A 62 16.32 13.76 -2.18
CA GLN A 62 17.24 13.91 -3.32
C GLN A 62 17.68 15.35 -3.57
N ILE A 63 16.83 16.36 -3.29
CA ILE A 63 17.20 17.78 -3.41
C ILE A 63 18.28 18.17 -2.38
N GLY A 64 18.39 17.43 -1.27
CA GLY A 64 19.48 17.55 -0.30
C GLY A 64 20.82 16.92 -0.73
N VAL A 65 20.83 16.10 -1.77
CA VAL A 65 22.07 15.70 -2.47
C VAL A 65 22.36 16.79 -3.50
N THR A 66 22.71 17.98 -3.00
CA THR A 66 23.15 19.07 -3.85
C THR A 66 24.37 18.62 -4.64
N ALA A 67 24.35 18.87 -5.94
CA ALA A 67 25.37 18.56 -6.95
C ALA A 67 26.79 19.12 -6.66
N GLU A 68 27.05 19.64 -5.46
CA GLU A 68 28.33 20.20 -5.04
C GLU A 68 29.35 19.14 -4.60
N GLN A 69 28.92 17.89 -4.39
CA GLN A 69 29.81 16.77 -4.08
C GLN A 69 30.36 16.03 -5.31
N ILE A 70 29.88 16.34 -6.51
CA ILE A 70 30.49 15.86 -7.77
C ILE A 70 31.48 16.93 -8.25
N LYS A 71 32.52 17.20 -7.45
CA LYS A 71 33.66 17.96 -7.96
C LYS A 71 34.44 17.02 -8.90
N PRO A 72 34.60 17.35 -10.20
CA PRO A 72 35.43 16.52 -11.07
C PRO A 72 36.85 16.54 -10.50
N LYS A 73 37.43 15.35 -10.26
CA LYS A 73 38.84 15.22 -9.97
C LYS A 73 39.57 15.78 -11.20
N SER A 74 40.10 16.99 -11.10
CA SER A 74 40.90 17.61 -12.15
C SER A 74 42.07 16.68 -12.42
N LEU A 75 41.96 15.91 -13.50
CA LEU A 75 43.07 15.14 -14.03
C LEU A 75 44.05 16.19 -14.55
N GLY A 76 45.10 16.44 -13.76
CA GLY A 76 46.12 17.41 -14.08
C GLY A 76 46.62 17.16 -15.49
N ALA A 77 46.54 18.20 -16.32
CA ALA A 77 47.21 18.26 -17.59
C ALA A 77 48.73 18.13 -17.34
N VAL A 78 49.29 16.95 -17.60
CA VAL A 78 50.70 16.85 -17.99
C VAL A 78 50.72 17.02 -19.49
N GLY A 79 50.73 18.29 -19.90
CA GLY A 79 51.05 18.68 -21.26
C GLY A 79 52.56 18.75 -21.44
N ALA A 80 53.01 18.05 -22.47
CA ALA A 80 54.05 18.45 -23.41
C ALA A 80 55.52 18.59 -22.95
N MET A 81 56.31 17.60 -23.39
CA MET A 81 57.46 17.78 -24.32
C MET A 81 58.53 18.82 -23.96
N SER A 82 59.71 18.34 -23.57
CA SER A 82 61.00 18.62 -24.22
C SER A 82 62.05 17.62 -23.77
#